data_AF-A0A3E1Y2A0-F1
#
_entry.id   AF-A0A3E1Y2A0-F1
#
_cell.length_a   1.000
_cell.length_b   1.000
_cell.length_c   1.000
_cell.angle_alpha   90.00
_cell.angle_beta   90.00
_cell.angle_gamma   90.00
#
_symmetry.space_group_name_H-M   'P 1'
#
loop_
_entity.id
_entity.type
_entity.pdbx_description
1 polymer ?
#
loop_
_entity_poly.entity_id
_entity_poly.type
_entity_poly.pdbx_seq_one_letter_code
_entity_poly.pdbx_strand_id
1 'polypeptide(L)' 'MKRFIKEVKERIASPTPGFFRKIKIAGKILMGGSGALLAPTTAGIDIPDLILEIAKGLFIAGSVMAAVAAAAVEGE' A
#
# COMPACT_ATOMS: atom_id res chain seq x y z
N MET A 1 -0.95 -8.24 26.52
CA MET A 1 -1.72 -7.49 25.49
C MET A 1 -1.60 -5.98 25.58
N LYS A 2 -1.84 -5.33 26.74
CA LYS A 2 -1.82 -3.85 26.85
C LYS A 2 -0.48 -3.21 26.38
N ARG A 3 0.64 -3.86 26.67
CA ARG A 3 1.99 -3.40 26.26
C ARG A 3 2.19 -3.41 24.74
N PHE A 4 1.86 -4.52 24.08
CA PHE A 4 1.93 -4.65 22.62
C PHE A 4 1.09 -3.59 21.90
N ILE A 5 -0.14 -3.34 22.36
CA ILE A 5 -1.01 -2.32 21.77
C ILE A 5 -0.39 -0.92 21.91
N LYS A 6 0.27 -0.64 23.04
CA LYS A 6 0.95 0.65 23.28
C LYS A 6 2.11 0.83 22.30
N GLU A 7 2.97 -0.17 22.16
CA GLU A 7 4.12 -0.15 21.24
C GLU A 7 3.68 0.00 19.78
N VAL A 8 2.64 -0.71 19.34
CA VAL A 8 2.09 -0.57 17.98
C VAL A 8 1.54 0.84 17.75
N LYS A 9 0.81 1.41 18.71
CA LYS A 9 0.32 2.79 18.61
C LYS A 9 1.45 3.81 18.52
N GLU A 10 2.50 3.64 19.32
CA GLU A 10 3.69 4.50 19.29
C GLU A 10 4.40 4.41 17.93
N ARG A 11 4.56 3.22 17.34
CA ARG A 11 5.15 3.05 16.00
C ARG A 11 4.29 3.64 14.89
N ILE A 12 2.97 3.49 14.95
CA ILE A 12 2.05 4.08 13.95
C ILE A 12 2.03 5.62 14.05
N ALA A 13 2.14 6.16 15.26
CA ALA A 13 2.21 7.61 15.49
C ALA A 13 3.60 8.20 15.19
N SER A 14 4.63 7.37 15.11
CA SER A 14 6.00 7.80 14.80
C SER A 14 6.09 8.32 13.36
N PRO A 15 6.80 9.44 13.14
CA PRO A 15 6.93 10.02 11.81
C PRO A 15 7.68 9.06 10.88
N THR A 16 7.15 8.89 9.66
CA THR A 16 7.82 8.13 8.61
C THR A 16 8.94 8.99 8.03
N PRO A 17 10.18 8.46 7.88
CA PRO A 17 11.30 9.21 7.29
C PRO A 17 10.93 9.80 5.93
N GLY A 18 11.52 10.97 5.60
CA GLY A 18 11.19 11.70 4.37
C GLY A 18 11.26 10.86 3.08
N PHE A 19 12.27 9.99 2.95
CA PHE A 19 12.40 9.07 1.81
C PHE A 19 11.27 8.03 1.77
N PHE A 20 11.04 7.31 2.86
CA PHE A 20 9.99 6.29 2.95
C PHE A 20 8.58 6.89 2.86
N ARG A 21 8.39 8.15 3.25
CA ARG A 21 7.13 8.86 3.05
C ARG A 21 6.76 8.96 1.56
N LYS A 22 7.75 9.22 0.70
CA LYS A 22 7.55 9.25 -0.76
C LYS A 22 7.20 7.85 -1.29
N ILE A 23 7.90 6.81 -0.83
CA ILE A 23 7.60 5.41 -1.18
C ILE A 23 6.18 5.03 -0.75
N LYS A 24 5.76 5.42 0.46
CA LYS A 24 4.41 5.17 0.98
C LYS A 24 3.34 5.81 0.09
N ILE A 25 3.55 7.05 -0.34
CA ILE A 25 2.61 7.76 -1.24
C ILE A 25 2.56 7.08 -2.60
N ALA A 26 3.72 6.76 -3.19
CA ALA A 26 3.78 6.05 -4.47
C ALA A 26 3.07 4.68 -4.38
N GLY A 27 3.33 3.91 -3.33
CA GLY A 27 2.67 2.63 -3.10
C GLY A 27 1.15 2.75 -2.98
N LYS A 28 0.66 3.77 -2.25
CA LYS A 28 -0.78 4.08 -2.17
C LYS A 28 -1.38 4.47 -3.51
N ILE A 29 -0.66 5.23 -4.34
CA ILE A 29 -1.12 5.60 -5.69
C ILE A 29 -1.23 4.36 -6.57
N LEU A 30 -0.23 3.47 -6.57
CA LEU A 30 -0.28 2.23 -7.35
C LEU A 30 -1.41 1.32 -6.87
N MET A 31 -1.57 1.15 -5.56
CA MET A 31 -2.65 0.36 -4.97
C MET A 31 -4.03 0.95 -5.29
N GLY A 32 -4.20 2.27 -5.15
CA GLY A 32 -5.43 2.96 -5.52
C GLY A 32 -5.75 2.86 -7.02
N GLY A 33 -4.73 3.05 -7.87
CA GLY A 33 -4.83 2.91 -9.32
C GLY A 33 -5.20 1.50 -9.75
N SER A 34 -4.62 0.47 -9.12
CA SER A 34 -5.03 -0.92 -9.35
C SER A 34 -6.49 -1.17 -8.95
N GLY A 35 -6.96 -0.56 -7.86
CA GLY A 35 -8.37 -0.62 -7.46
C GLY A 35 -9.29 -0.04 -8.53
N ALA A 36 -8.91 1.06 -9.16
CA ALA A 36 -9.67 1.65 -10.28
C ALA A 36 -9.70 0.72 -11.50
N LEU A 37 -8.59 0.05 -11.83
CA LEU A 37 -8.54 -0.92 -12.93
C LEU A 37 -9.36 -2.19 -12.66
N LEU A 38 -9.44 -2.60 -11.39
CA LEU A 38 -10.22 -3.78 -10.98
C LEU A 38 -11.71 -3.47 -10.77
N ALA A 39 -12.09 -2.21 -10.58
CA ALA A 39 -13.48 -1.82 -10.32
C ALA A 39 -14.51 -2.34 -11.33
N PRO A 40 -14.25 -2.39 -12.66
CA PRO A 40 -15.20 -2.99 -13.61
C PRO A 40 -15.50 -4.47 -13.33
N THR A 41 -14.54 -5.23 -12.80
CA THR A 41 -14.73 -6.67 -12.52
C THR A 41 -15.74 -6.91 -11.40
N THR A 42 -15.86 -5.99 -10.44
CA THR A 42 -16.86 -6.11 -9.36
C THR A 42 -18.27 -5.84 -9.86
N ALA A 43 -18.40 -5.13 -10.99
CA ALA A 43 -19.66 -4.90 -11.70
C ALA A 43 -19.98 -6.00 -12.74
N GLY A 44 -19.16 -7.05 -12.84
CA GLY A 44 -19.33 -8.13 -13.82
C GLY A 44 -19.00 -7.73 -15.26
N ILE A 45 -18.22 -6.66 -15.45
CA ILE A 45 -17.74 -6.24 -16.76
C ILE A 45 -16.43 -6.96 -17.05
N ASP A 46 -16.41 -7.73 -18.13
CA ASP A 46 -15.20 -8.38 -18.60
C ASP A 46 -14.21 -7.32 -19.12
N ILE A 47 -12.96 -7.44 -18.66
CA ILE A 47 -11.83 -6.63 -19.11
C ILE A 47 -10.75 -7.55 -19.68
N PRO A 48 -9.95 -7.07 -20.64
CA PRO A 48 -8.85 -7.84 -21.21
C PRO A 48 -7.90 -8.39 -20.13
N ASP A 49 -7.49 -9.66 -20.29
CA ASP A 49 -6.61 -10.35 -19.34
C ASP A 49 -5.30 -9.58 -19.07
N LEU A 50 -4.77 -8.91 -20.09
CA LEU A 50 -3.57 -8.06 -19.96
C LEU A 50 -3.79 -6.94 -18.94
N ILE A 51 -4.95 -6.29 -18.94
CA ILE A 51 -5.27 -5.22 -17.98
C ILE A 51 -5.41 -5.80 -16.58
N LEU A 52 -6.05 -6.97 -16.47
CA LEU A 52 -6.21 -7.66 -15.20
C LEU A 52 -4.86 -8.04 -14.58
N GLU A 53 -3.92 -8.52 -15.39
CA GLU A 53 -2.56 -8.87 -14.94
C GLU A 53 -1.77 -7.63 -14.49
N ILE A 54 -1.83 -6.55 -15.26
CA ILE A 54 -1.23 -5.26 -14.88
C ILE A 54 -1.82 -4.78 -13.55
N ALA A 55 -3.15 -4.82 -13.39
CA ALA A 55 -3.81 -4.37 -12.18
C ALA A 55 -3.37 -5.18 -10.95
N LYS A 56 -3.31 -6.51 -11.08
CA LYS A 56 -2.80 -7.40 -10.02
C LYS A 56 -1.35 -7.07 -9.65
N GLY A 57 -0.49 -6.87 -10.65
CA GLY A 57 0.92 -6.50 -10.44
C GLY A 57 1.06 -5.16 -9.70
N LEU A 58 0.29 -4.15 -10.11
CA LEU A 58 0.26 -2.83 -9.46
C LEU A 58 -0.25 -2.92 -8.01
N PHE A 59 -1.26 -3.75 -7.74
CA PHE A 59 -1.77 -3.95 -6.39
C PHE A 59 -0.70 -4.58 -5.46
N ILE A 60 -0.02 -5.61 -5.93
CA ILE A 60 1.06 -6.27 -5.18
C ILE A 60 2.21 -5.28 -4.95
N ALA A 61 2.69 -4.60 -5.98
CA ALA A 61 3.76 -3.62 -5.85
C ALA A 61 3.40 -2.49 -4.87
N GLY A 62 2.19 -1.92 -5.01
CA GLY A 62 1.71 -0.84 -4.16
C GLY A 62 1.57 -1.24 -2.70
N SER A 63 1.03 -2.44 -2.44
CA SER A 63 0.86 -2.98 -1.09
C SER A 63 2.21 -3.26 -0.40
N VAL A 64 3.18 -3.85 -1.11
CA VAL A 64 4.54 -4.08 -0.61
C VAL A 64 5.23 -2.77 -0.28
N MET A 65 5.19 -1.79 -1.19
CA MET A 65 5.78 -0.46 -0.95
C MET A 65 5.18 0.22 0.27
N ALA A 66 3.85 0.17 0.42
CA ALA A 66 3.16 0.75 1.56
C ALA A 66 3.53 0.05 2.88
N ALA A 67 3.62 -1.28 2.88
CA ALA A 67 3.97 -2.07 4.05
C ALA A 67 5.42 -1.81 4.50
N VAL A 68 6.38 -1.86 3.57
CA VAL A 68 7.79 -1.58 3.86
C VAL A 68 7.97 -0.16 4.39
N ALA A 69 7.33 0.83 3.77
CA ALA A 69 7.38 2.20 4.23
C ALA A 69 6.64 2.45 5.56
N ALA A 70 5.75 1.55 5.98
CA ALA A 70 5.13 1.60 7.30
C ALA A 70 6.02 1.01 8.40
N ALA A 71 6.94 0.10 8.03
CA ALA A 71 7.91 -0.48 8.96
C ALA A 71 9.10 0.45 9.24
N ALA A 72 9.38 1.42 8.35
CA ALA A 72 10.48 2.37 8.52
C ALA A 72 10.19 3.45 9.58
N VAL A 73 11.15 3.68 10.49
CA VAL A 73 11.08 4.65 11.60
C VAL A 73 12.19 5.68 11.43
N GLU A 74 11.92 6.96 11.75
CA GLU A 74 12.90 8.04 11.67
C GLU A 74 13.85 7.99 12.88
N GLY A 75 15.15 7.78 12.62
CA GLY A 75 16.18 7.64 13.66
C GLY A 75 16.92 6.30 13.71
N GLU A 76 16.60 5.37 12.81
CA GLU A 76 17.40 4.18 12.47
C GLU A 76 17.83 4.23 11.00
#